data_AF-A0A2V6ESR6-F1
#
_entry.id   AF-A0A2V6ESR6-F1
#
_cell.length_a   1.000
_cell.length_b   1.000
_cell.length_c   1.000
_cell.angle_alpha   90.00
_cell.angle_beta   90.00
_cell.angle_gamma   90.00
#
_symmetry.space_group_name_H-M   'P 1'
#
loop_
_entity.id
_entity.type
_entity.pdbx_description
1 polymer ?
#
loop_
_entity_poly.entity_id
_entity_poly.type
_entity_poly.pdbx_seq_one_letter_code
_entity_poly.pdbx_strand_id
1 'polypeptide(L)'
;MTPLPPSEDIADDGLETPPVGSWAEEKYRLVAIYDRLFSTGMKNKWDTRVYIDLYAGAGHVRVKGSKRILRGSPLIALNVPDRFDKYIFCEKSPKNLTALRKRVHDQFPEADVEFIPGDCNANVPDILNKIPSHSESKKVLSFCF
;
A
#
# COMPACT_ATOMS: atom_id res chain seq x y z
N MET A 1 -8.60 -7.39 -25.19
CA MET A 1 -8.22 -7.04 -23.80
C MET A 1 -9.41 -7.36 -22.92
N THR A 2 -9.28 -8.27 -21.96
CA THR A 2 -10.36 -8.53 -20.99
C THR A 2 -10.60 -7.24 -20.19
N PRO A 3 -11.87 -6.81 -19.98
CA PRO A 3 -12.15 -5.67 -19.13
C PRO A 3 -11.55 -5.90 -17.76
N LEU A 4 -10.95 -4.87 -17.21
CA LEU A 4 -10.31 -4.97 -15.92
C LEU A 4 -11.40 -5.01 -14.83
N PRO A 5 -11.24 -5.86 -13.81
CA PRO A 5 -12.30 -6.08 -12.82
C PRO A 5 -12.60 -4.80 -12.04
N PRO A 6 -13.87 -4.51 -11.71
CA PRO A 6 -14.23 -3.28 -11.01
C PRO A 6 -13.53 -3.17 -9.66
N SER A 7 -13.30 -1.93 -9.19
CA SER A 7 -12.81 -1.70 -7.84
C SER A 7 -13.83 -2.21 -6.82
N GLU A 8 -13.34 -2.88 -5.78
CA GLU A 8 -14.18 -3.42 -4.71
C GLU A 8 -14.67 -2.29 -3.80
N ASP A 9 -15.97 -2.25 -3.55
CA ASP A 9 -16.57 -1.36 -2.57
C ASP A 9 -16.42 -1.97 -1.17
N ILE A 10 -15.82 -1.20 -0.26
CA ILE A 10 -15.55 -1.60 1.12
C ILE A 10 -16.62 -1.01 2.05
N ALA A 11 -17.01 -1.76 3.07
CA ALA A 11 -17.90 -1.25 4.11
C ALA A 11 -17.23 -0.10 4.89
N ASP A 12 -18.04 0.85 5.36
CA ASP A 12 -17.55 1.93 6.22
C ASP A 12 -17.21 1.37 7.61
N ASP A 13 -15.93 1.45 7.97
CA ASP A 13 -15.40 1.00 9.27
C ASP A 13 -15.38 2.12 10.33
N GLY A 14 -15.91 3.31 9.99
CA GLY A 14 -15.96 4.47 10.88
C GLY A 14 -14.62 5.18 11.06
N LEU A 15 -13.56 4.75 10.38
CA LEU A 15 -12.24 5.38 10.44
C LEU A 15 -12.08 6.44 9.35
N GLU A 16 -11.02 7.25 9.46
CA GLU A 16 -10.69 8.30 8.49
C GLU A 16 -10.65 7.73 7.04
N THR A 17 -11.30 8.43 6.12
CA THR A 17 -11.48 8.03 4.72
C THR A 17 -11.35 9.28 3.84
N PRO A 18 -10.11 9.68 3.48
CA PRO A 18 -9.87 10.92 2.76
C PRO A 18 -10.62 10.93 1.41
N PRO A 19 -11.18 12.09 1.00
CA PRO A 19 -12.01 12.18 -0.18
C PRO A 19 -11.16 12.25 -1.47
N VAL A 20 -11.50 11.43 -2.46
CA VAL A 20 -10.81 11.35 -3.76
C VAL A 20 -11.77 11.63 -4.93
N GLY A 21 -11.23 12.00 -6.09
CA GLY A 21 -12.03 12.10 -7.32
C GLY A 21 -12.39 10.73 -7.88
N SER A 22 -13.34 10.67 -8.81
CA SER A 22 -13.75 9.42 -9.48
C SER A 22 -12.62 8.71 -10.23
N TRP A 23 -11.60 9.46 -10.65
CA TRP A 23 -10.36 8.91 -11.25
C TRP A 23 -9.64 7.90 -10.34
N ALA A 24 -9.89 7.92 -9.03
CA ALA A 24 -9.28 7.01 -8.08
C ALA A 24 -9.67 5.54 -8.31
N GLU A 25 -10.88 5.28 -8.83
CA GLU A 25 -11.33 3.92 -9.14
C GLU A 25 -10.40 3.26 -10.17
N GLU A 26 -10.15 3.94 -11.28
CA GLU A 26 -9.26 3.46 -12.32
C GLU A 26 -7.82 3.37 -11.82
N LYS A 27 -7.35 4.38 -11.07
CA LYS A 27 -6.01 4.37 -10.45
C LYS A 27 -5.81 3.10 -9.62
N TYR A 28 -6.66 2.88 -8.61
CA TYR A 28 -6.49 1.77 -7.67
C TYR A 28 -6.69 0.41 -8.33
N ARG A 29 -7.52 0.34 -9.38
CA ARG A 29 -7.62 -0.86 -10.22
C ARG A 29 -6.30 -1.17 -10.94
N LEU A 30 -5.63 -0.15 -11.50
CA LEU A 30 -4.31 -0.32 -12.12
C LEU A 30 -3.26 -0.72 -11.08
N VAL A 31 -3.24 -0.09 -9.90
CA VAL A 31 -2.36 -0.49 -8.78
C VAL A 31 -2.51 -1.96 -8.47
N ALA A 32 -3.73 -2.44 -8.26
CA ALA A 32 -3.98 -3.85 -7.93
C ALA A 32 -3.44 -4.82 -9.00
N ILE A 33 -3.49 -4.43 -10.27
CA ILE A 33 -2.96 -5.24 -11.37
C ILE A 33 -1.43 -5.25 -11.33
N TYR A 34 -0.80 -4.08 -11.23
CA TYR A 34 0.65 -3.96 -11.19
C TYR A 34 1.24 -4.65 -9.96
N ASP A 35 0.66 -4.45 -8.77
CA ASP A 35 1.09 -5.10 -7.54
C ASP A 35 1.01 -6.61 -7.66
N ARG A 36 -0.10 -7.15 -8.19
CA ARG A 36 -0.26 -8.58 -8.40
C ARG A 36 0.78 -9.13 -9.38
N LEU A 37 0.96 -8.50 -10.53
CA LEU A 37 1.91 -8.95 -11.55
C LEU A 37 3.35 -8.91 -11.03
N PHE A 38 3.72 -7.82 -10.37
CA PHE A 38 5.06 -7.61 -9.83
C PHE A 38 5.35 -8.61 -8.71
N SER A 39 4.50 -8.64 -7.69
CA SER A 39 4.69 -9.50 -6.52
C SER A 39 4.76 -10.98 -6.91
N THR A 40 3.83 -11.44 -7.76
CA THR A 40 3.78 -12.82 -8.26
C THR A 40 4.96 -13.15 -9.16
N GLY A 41 5.27 -12.27 -10.12
CA GLY A 41 6.34 -12.52 -11.10
C GLY A 41 7.74 -12.54 -10.50
N MET A 42 7.92 -11.95 -9.31
CA MET A 42 9.20 -11.82 -8.63
C MET A 42 9.37 -12.79 -7.45
N LYS A 43 8.33 -13.51 -7.03
CA LYS A 43 8.33 -14.30 -5.77
C LYS A 43 9.42 -15.35 -5.64
N ASN A 44 9.86 -15.95 -6.75
CA ASN A 44 10.90 -16.99 -6.77
C ASN A 44 12.26 -16.47 -7.27
N LYS A 45 12.41 -15.14 -7.42
CA LYS A 45 13.61 -14.51 -7.98
C LYS A 45 14.39 -13.68 -6.97
N TRP A 46 13.74 -13.30 -5.87
CA TRP A 46 14.25 -12.37 -4.87
C TRP A 46 13.99 -12.91 -3.48
N ASP A 47 14.98 -12.78 -2.60
CA ASP A 47 14.91 -13.26 -1.22
C ASP A 47 14.05 -12.33 -0.36
N THR A 48 13.96 -11.05 -0.72
CA THR A 48 13.13 -10.06 -0.02
C THR A 48 12.55 -9.06 -1.00
N ARG A 49 11.22 -8.96 -1.04
CA ARG A 49 10.46 -7.98 -1.81
C ARG A 49 9.87 -6.96 -0.86
N VAL A 50 10.16 -5.68 -1.09
CA VAL A 50 9.74 -4.56 -0.26
C VAL A 50 8.75 -3.72 -1.04
N TYR A 51 7.56 -3.50 -0.48
CA TYR A 51 6.61 -2.52 -1.00
C TYR A 51 6.76 -1.21 -0.25
N ILE A 52 6.86 -0.10 -0.98
CA ILE A 52 7.04 1.24 -0.43
C ILE A 52 5.91 2.13 -0.97
N ASP A 53 5.18 2.79 -0.08
CA ASP A 53 4.17 3.78 -0.41
C ASP A 53 4.51 5.10 0.29
N LEU A 54 4.85 6.11 -0.50
CA LEU A 54 5.30 7.41 0.02
C LEU A 54 4.13 8.32 0.42
N TYR A 55 2.92 7.99 -0.02
CA TYR A 55 1.69 8.74 0.21
C TYR A 55 0.56 7.78 0.59
N ALA A 56 0.82 6.98 1.64
CA ALA A 56 0.02 5.81 1.98
C ALA A 56 -1.44 6.14 2.33
N GLY A 57 -1.72 7.37 2.78
CA GLY A 57 -3.05 7.80 3.15
C GLY A 57 -3.62 6.95 4.29
N ALA A 58 -4.94 6.78 4.30
CA ALA A 58 -5.62 6.05 5.38
C ALA A 58 -5.78 4.55 5.10
N GLY A 59 -5.39 4.06 3.92
CA GLY A 59 -5.66 2.69 3.48
C GLY A 59 -7.07 2.47 2.90
N HIS A 60 -8.05 3.30 3.24
CA HIS A 60 -9.32 3.45 2.50
C HIS A 60 -9.51 4.89 2.03
N VAL A 61 -10.28 5.09 0.96
CA VAL A 61 -10.63 6.42 0.41
C VAL A 61 -12.12 6.51 0.12
N ARG A 62 -12.71 7.70 0.15
CA ARG A 62 -14.12 7.92 -0.22
C ARG A 62 -14.23 8.68 -1.53
N VAL A 63 -14.98 8.15 -2.50
CA VAL A 63 -15.17 8.82 -3.80
C VAL A 63 -16.14 10.00 -3.62
N LYS A 64 -15.68 11.22 -3.92
CA LYS A 64 -16.46 12.46 -3.81
C LYS A 64 -17.76 12.37 -4.59
N GLY A 65 -18.86 12.84 -3.98
CA GLY A 65 -20.19 12.79 -4.59
C GLY A 65 -20.85 11.41 -4.56
N SER A 66 -20.25 10.42 -3.88
CA SER A 66 -20.81 9.08 -3.70
C SER A 66 -20.64 8.60 -2.25
N LYS A 67 -21.29 7.47 -1.92
CA LYS A 67 -21.06 6.76 -0.65
C LYS A 67 -19.99 5.66 -0.77
N ARG A 68 -19.36 5.52 -1.94
CA ARG A 68 -18.42 4.43 -2.23
C ARG A 68 -17.10 4.67 -1.50
N ILE A 69 -16.65 3.63 -0.81
CA ILE A 69 -15.35 3.56 -0.16
C ILE A 69 -14.53 2.51 -0.90
N LEU A 70 -13.31 2.87 -1.26
CA LEU A 70 -12.40 2.00 -1.98
C LEU A 70 -11.19 1.70 -1.11
N ARG A 71 -10.58 0.55 -1.37
CA ARG A 71 -9.26 0.21 -0.82
C ARG A 71 -8.18 1.06 -1.50
N GLY A 72 -7.33 1.69 -0.70
CA GLY A 72 -6.15 2.45 -1.14
C GLY A 72 -4.93 1.54 -1.35
N SER A 73 -3.86 2.12 -1.90
CA SER A 73 -2.65 1.39 -2.32
C SER A 73 -1.99 0.55 -1.22
N PRO A 74 -1.85 0.99 0.05
CA PRO A 74 -1.23 0.14 1.08
C PRO A 74 -1.99 -1.16 1.33
N LEU A 75 -3.31 -1.08 1.40
CA LEU A 75 -4.14 -2.26 1.68
C LEU A 75 -4.34 -3.12 0.42
N ILE A 76 -4.25 -2.53 -0.78
CA ILE A 76 -4.18 -3.29 -2.03
C ILE A 76 -2.92 -4.16 -2.03
N ALA A 77 -1.75 -3.55 -1.78
CA ALA A 77 -0.48 -4.24 -1.74
C ALA A 77 -0.44 -5.35 -0.69
N LEU A 78 -1.03 -5.12 0.50
CA LEU A 78 -1.12 -6.12 1.57
C LEU A 78 -2.02 -7.32 1.22
N ASN A 79 -2.98 -7.13 0.31
CA ASN A 79 -4.00 -8.10 -0.08
C ASN A 79 -3.68 -8.83 -1.39
N VAL A 80 -2.48 -8.66 -1.97
CA VAL A 80 -2.05 -9.46 -3.12
C VAL A 80 -1.83 -10.93 -2.71
N PRO A 81 -2.06 -11.91 -3.62
CA PRO A 81 -1.95 -13.33 -3.27
C PRO A 81 -0.53 -13.74 -2.90
N ASP A 82 0.47 -13.28 -3.64
CA ASP A 82 1.89 -13.56 -3.40
C ASP A 82 2.54 -12.36 -2.68
N ARG A 83 2.13 -12.13 -1.42
CA ARG A 83 2.45 -10.95 -0.58
C ARG A 83 3.93 -10.53 -0.65
N PHE A 84 4.19 -9.24 -0.57
CA PHE A 84 5.54 -8.73 -0.29
C PHE A 84 6.00 -9.14 1.11
N ASP A 85 7.31 -9.16 1.31
CA ASP A 85 7.95 -9.63 2.53
C ASP A 85 8.08 -8.51 3.57
N LYS A 86 8.15 -7.25 3.12
CA LYS A 86 8.14 -6.04 3.97
C LYS A 86 7.36 -4.90 3.33
N TYR A 87 6.74 -4.06 4.15
CA TYR A 87 6.00 -2.87 3.73
C TYR A 87 6.53 -1.63 4.45
N ILE A 88 6.67 -0.53 3.74
CA ILE A 88 7.08 0.77 4.29
C ILE A 88 6.05 1.81 3.85
N PHE A 89 5.30 2.36 4.81
CA PHE A 89 4.25 3.34 4.55
C PHE A 89 4.63 4.69 5.15
N CYS A 90 4.85 5.69 4.30
CA CYS A 90 5.02 7.07 4.72
C CYS A 90 3.70 7.82 4.55
N GLU A 91 3.29 8.56 5.58
CA GLU A 91 2.08 9.37 5.54
C GLU A 91 2.21 10.62 6.40
N LYS A 92 1.86 11.75 5.81
CA LYS A 92 2.01 13.08 6.41
C LYS A 92 0.91 13.40 7.41
N SER A 93 -0.34 13.00 7.14
CA SER A 93 -1.47 13.28 8.02
C SER A 93 -1.52 12.27 9.17
N PRO A 94 -1.42 12.72 10.43
CA PRO A 94 -1.52 11.81 11.57
C PRO A 94 -2.85 11.05 11.61
N LYS A 95 -3.96 11.70 11.19
CA LYS A 95 -5.29 11.06 11.16
C LYS A 95 -5.35 9.90 10.18
N ASN A 96 -4.81 10.10 8.99
CA ASN A 96 -4.71 9.05 7.96
C ASN A 96 -3.84 7.90 8.47
N LEU A 97 -2.66 8.21 9.00
CA LEU A 97 -1.73 7.21 9.50
C LEU A 97 -2.32 6.39 10.65
N THR A 98 -3.06 7.02 11.58
CA THR A 98 -3.76 6.31 12.65
C THR A 98 -4.81 5.33 12.10
N ALA A 99 -5.61 5.76 11.13
CA ALA A 99 -6.60 4.89 10.49
C ALA A 99 -5.93 3.74 9.72
N LEU A 100 -4.85 4.01 8.98
CA LEU A 100 -4.08 3.00 8.27
C LEU A 100 -3.49 1.97 9.23
N ARG A 101 -2.83 2.41 10.31
CA ARG A 101 -2.26 1.53 11.34
C ARG A 101 -3.32 0.60 11.93
N LYS A 102 -4.50 1.13 12.26
CA LYS A 102 -5.61 0.32 12.78
C LYS A 102 -6.08 -0.73 11.76
N ARG A 103 -6.28 -0.35 10.49
CA ARG A 103 -6.69 -1.27 9.44
C ARG A 103 -5.65 -2.37 9.19
N VAL A 104 -4.37 -2.02 9.16
CA VAL A 104 -3.27 -2.98 9.02
C VAL A 104 -3.24 -3.95 10.20
N HIS A 105 -3.32 -3.43 11.43
CA HIS A 105 -3.35 -4.27 12.63
C HIS A 105 -4.53 -5.25 12.63
N ASP A 106 -5.73 -4.77 12.30
CA ASP A 106 -6.95 -5.57 12.39
C ASP A 106 -7.07 -6.60 11.25
N GLN A 107 -6.59 -6.27 10.04
CA GLN A 107 -6.77 -7.11 8.84
C GLN A 107 -5.52 -7.92 8.46
N PHE A 108 -4.33 -7.46 8.85
CA PHE A 108 -3.04 -8.01 8.43
C PHE A 108 -2.03 -8.09 9.59
N PRO A 109 -2.38 -8.69 10.74
CA PRO A 109 -1.56 -8.68 11.95
C PRO A 109 -0.16 -9.29 11.76
N GLU A 110 -0.01 -10.21 10.81
CA GLU A 110 1.26 -10.91 10.51
C GLU A 110 2.16 -10.16 9.50
N ALA A 111 1.75 -9.00 8.99
CA ALA A 111 2.55 -8.27 8.00
C ALA A 111 3.68 -7.48 8.67
N ASP A 112 4.91 -7.60 8.14
CA ASP A 112 6.02 -6.71 8.52
C ASP A 112 5.83 -5.32 7.90
N VAL A 113 5.26 -4.40 8.67
CA VAL A 113 4.94 -3.03 8.24
C VAL A 113 5.66 -2.00 9.08
N GLU A 114 6.43 -1.16 8.41
CA GLU A 114 7.05 0.04 8.97
C GLU A 114 6.22 1.27 8.60
N PHE A 115 5.99 2.15 9.56
CA PHE A 115 5.16 3.34 9.40
C PHE A 115 5.97 4.58 9.72
N ILE A 116 6.11 5.47 8.75
CA ILE A 116 6.95 6.66 8.82
C ILE A 116 6.05 7.91 8.81
N PRO A 117 5.84 8.57 9.97
CA PRO A 117 5.03 9.78 10.03
C PRO A 117 5.76 10.97 9.40
N GLY A 118 5.02 11.78 8.64
CA GLY A 118 5.50 13.07 8.12
C GLY A 118 5.68 13.10 6.61
N ASP A 119 6.39 14.12 6.13
CA ASP A 119 6.59 14.35 4.71
C ASP A 119 7.65 13.40 4.14
N CYS A 120 7.35 12.72 3.02
CA CYS A 120 8.28 11.76 2.43
C CYS A 120 9.60 12.42 1.99
N ASN A 121 9.60 13.69 1.57
CA ASN A 121 10.81 14.39 1.16
C ASN A 121 11.72 14.71 2.35
N ALA A 122 11.13 14.92 3.54
CA ALA A 122 11.88 15.14 4.77
C ALA A 122 12.39 13.82 5.38
N ASN A 123 11.70 12.71 5.12
CA ASN A 123 11.98 11.39 5.70
C ASN A 123 12.72 10.44 4.76
N VAL A 124 13.32 10.92 3.65
CA VAL A 124 14.09 10.07 2.73
C VAL A 124 15.14 9.21 3.44
N PRO A 125 15.95 9.73 4.38
CA PRO A 125 16.92 8.90 5.11
C PRO A 125 16.26 7.78 5.90
N ASP A 126 15.15 8.06 6.58
CA ASP A 126 14.42 7.07 7.38
C ASP A 126 13.78 6.00 6.49
N ILE A 127 13.20 6.39 5.35
CA ILE A 127 12.66 5.45 4.36
C ILE A 127 13.75 4.50 3.86
N LEU A 128 14.91 5.03 3.47
CA LEU A 128 16.04 4.22 3.01
C LEU A 128 16.57 3.29 4.09
N ASN A 129 16.65 3.75 5.34
CA ASN A 129 17.09 2.95 6.48
C ASN A 129 16.15 1.78 6.81
N LYS A 130 14.87 1.85 6.38
CA LYS A 130 13.90 0.77 6.55
C LYS A 130 13.95 -0.28 5.44
N ILE A 131 14.63 0.00 4.32
CA ILE A 131 14.85 -0.98 3.26
C ILE A 131 15.96 -1.95 3.73
N PRO A 132 15.71 -3.27 3.76
CA PRO A 132 16.73 -4.24 4.12
C PRO A 132 17.96 -4.14 3.23
N SER A 133 19.14 -4.24 3.83
CA SER A 133 20.40 -4.28 3.07
C SER A 133 20.46 -5.52 2.18
N HIS A 134 20.99 -5.34 0.97
CA HIS A 134 21.31 -6.41 0.03
C HIS A 134 22.77 -6.84 0.20
N SER A 135 23.09 -8.02 -0.32
CA SER A 135 24.46 -8.54 -0.42
C SER A 135 24.56 -9.44 -1.65
N GLU A 136 25.76 -9.94 -1.96
CA GLU A 136 25.94 -10.93 -3.03
C GLU A 136 25.10 -12.20 -2.82
N SER A 137 24.83 -12.55 -1.56
CA SER A 137 24.04 -13.72 -1.15
C SER A 137 22.58 -13.42 -0.82
N LYS A 138 22.16 -12.14 -0.79
CA LYS A 138 20.80 -11.72 -0.45
C LYS A 138 20.30 -10.65 -1.42
N LYS A 139 19.35 -11.04 -2.26
CA LYS A 139 18.72 -10.18 -3.26
C LYS A 139 17.50 -9.48 -2.66
N VAL A 140 17.54 -8.15 -2.64
CA VAL A 140 16.44 -7.30 -2.18
C VAL A 140 15.87 -6.51 -3.36
N LEU A 141 14.55 -6.55 -3.55
CA LEU A 141 13.84 -5.80 -4.57
C LEU A 141 12.83 -4.87 -3.92
N SER A 142 12.95 -3.57 -4.20
CA SER A 142 11.96 -2.59 -3.76
C SER A 142 11.02 -2.23 -4.91
N PHE A 143 9.73 -2.15 -4.61
CA PHE A 143 8.69 -1.60 -5.46
C PHE A 143 8.10 -0.38 -4.76
N CYS A 144 8.32 0.80 -5.33
CA CYS A 144 7.84 2.06 -4.79
C CYS A 144 6.70 2.57 -5.66
N PHE A 145 5.54 2.83 -5.03
CA PHE A 145 4.34 3.34 -5.68
C PHE A 145 3.97 4.72 -5.14
#